data_AF-A0A8T3RW09-F1
#
_entry.id   AF-A0A8T3RW09-F1
#
_cell.length_a   1.000
_cell.length_b   1.000
_cell.length_c   1.000
_cell.angle_alpha   90.00
_cell.angle_beta   90.00
_cell.angle_gamma   90.00
#
_symmetry.space_group_name_H-M   'P 1'
#
loop_
_entity.id
_entity.type
_entity.pdbx_description
1 polymer ?
#
loop_
_entity_poly.entity_id
_entity_poly.type
_entity_poly.pdbx_seq_one_letter_code
_entity_poly.pdbx_strand_id
1 'polypeptide(L)' 'RVVDVRQAFENGADYIVVGRPIRDAEDPRAAAEAIQATVASVFP' A
#
# COMPACT_ATOMS: atom_id res chain seq x y z
N ARG A 1 1.74 -9.93 11.23
CA ARG A 1 0.80 -8.81 11.48
C ARG A 1 0.76 -7.99 10.19
N VAL A 2 -0.42 -7.74 9.63
CA VAL A 2 -0.56 -6.83 8.48
C VAL A 2 -0.71 -5.43 9.08
N VAL A 3 0.13 -4.49 8.66
CA VAL A 3 -0.03 -3.07 8.96
C VAL A 3 -0.68 -2.42 7.76
N ASP A 4 -1.60 -1.50 8.02
CA ASP A 4 -2.20 -0.67 6.99
C ASP A 4 -1.12 0.19 6.32
N VAL A 5 -1.25 0.40 5.01
CA VAL A 5 -0.30 1.18 4.21
C VAL A 5 -0.13 2.59 4.78
N ARG A 6 -1.23 3.26 5.15
CA ARG A 6 -1.19 4.62 5.71
C ARG A 6 -0.42 4.63 7.03
N GLN A 7 -0.74 3.69 7.92
CA GLN A 7 -0.10 3.59 9.23
C GLN A 7 1.41 3.35 9.10
N ALA A 8 1.85 2.57 8.11
CA ALA A 8 3.27 2.32 7.89
C ALA A 8 4.04 3.61 7.56
N PHE A 9 3.48 4.45 6.68
CA PHE A 9 4.08 5.74 6.33
C PHE A 9 3.98 6.77 7.46
N GLU A 10 2.87 6.84 8.19
CA GLU A 10 2.74 7.69 9.39
C GLU A 10 3.78 7.34 10.47
N ASN A 11 4.16 6.06 10.57
CA ASN A 11 5.20 5.59 11.49
C ASN A 11 6.64 5.87 10.99
N GLY A 12 6.80 6.54 9.84
CA GLY A 12 8.10 6.93 9.30
C GLY A 12 8.77 5.87 8.41
N ALA A 13 8.02 4.95 7.81
CA ALA A 13 8.59 4.03 6.82
C ALA A 13 8.87 4.75 5.50
N ASP A 14 10.07 4.58 4.93
CA ASP A 14 10.40 5.11 3.61
C ASP A 14 9.87 4.21 2.47
N TYR A 15 9.71 2.91 2.75
CA TYR A 15 9.25 1.92 1.79
C TYR A 15 8.47 0.80 2.47
N ILE A 16 7.54 0.21 1.72
CA ILE A 16 6.75 -0.94 2.14
C ILE A 16 6.79 -2.04 1.08
N VAL A 17 6.71 -3.30 1.52
CA VAL A 17 6.64 -4.46 0.62
C VAL A 17 5.24 -5.06 0.72
N VAL A 18 4.52 -5.07 -0.40
CA VAL A 18 3.17 -5.63 -0.47
C VAL A 18 3.20 -6.91 -1.31
N GLY A 19 2.92 -8.04 -0.66
CA GLY A 19 2.88 -9.36 -1.30
C GLY A 19 1.46 -9.81 -1.59
N ARG A 20 0.92 -10.69 -0.73
CA ARG A 20 -0.41 -11.30 -0.86
C ARG A 20 -1.53 -10.32 -1.23
N PRO A 21 -1.63 -9.10 -0.66
CA PRO A 21 -2.71 -8.19 -1.01
C PRO A 21 -2.76 -7.80 -2.49
N ILE A 22 -1.61 -7.76 -3.18
CA ILE A 22 -1.56 -7.51 -4.64
C ILE A 22 -1.65 -8.83 -5.41
N ARG A 23 -0.91 -9.85 -4.98
CA ARG A 23 -0.83 -11.14 -5.70
C ARG A 23 -2.17 -11.88 -5.72
N ASP A 24 -2.94 -11.82 -4.64
CA ASP A 24 -4.16 -12.59 -4.44
C ASP A 24 -5.43 -11.79 -4.80
N ALA A 25 -5.28 -10.54 -5.26
CA ALA A 25 -6.39 -9.71 -5.73
C ALA A 25 -6.92 -10.21 -7.08
N GLU A 26 -8.23 -10.05 -7.32
CA GLU A 26 -8.84 -10.36 -8.62
C GLU A 26 -8.22 -9.57 -9.76
N ASP A 27 -7.87 -8.30 -9.50
CA ASP A 27 -7.07 -7.47 -10.39
C ASP A 27 -5.83 -6.93 -9.63
N PRO A 28 -4.66 -7.56 -9.80
CA PRO A 28 -3.42 -7.13 -9.16
C PRO A 28 -3.00 -5.71 -9.54
N ARG A 29 -3.31 -5.27 -10.77
CA ARG A 29 -2.97 -3.92 -11.22
C ARG A 29 -3.84 -2.90 -10.50
N ALA A 30 -5.16 -3.11 -10.48
CA ALA A 30 -6.08 -2.21 -9.77
C ALA A 30 -5.76 -2.14 -8.27
N ALA A 31 -5.40 -3.27 -7.65
CA ALA A 31 -4.97 -3.29 -6.24
C ALA A 31 -3.69 -2.46 -6.01
N ALA A 32 -2.70 -2.57 -6.89
CA ALA A 32 -1.49 -1.77 -6.81
C ALA A 32 -1.78 -0.27 -7.00
N GLU A 33 -2.63 0.08 -7.96
CA GLU A 33 -3.04 1.48 -8.22
C GLU A 33 -3.79 2.08 -7.03
N ALA A 34 -4.70 1.34 -6.39
CA ALA A 34 -5.40 1.78 -5.18
C ALA A 34 -4.43 2.03 -4.01
N ILE A 35 -3.42 1.18 -3.85
CA ILE A 35 -2.35 1.39 -2.86
C ILE A 35 -1.57 2.66 -3.20
N GLN A 36 -1.15 2.84 -4.45
CA GLN A 36 -0.43 4.04 -4.89
C GLN A 36 -1.24 5.33 -4.66
N ALA A 37 -2.54 5.32 -4.94
CA ALA A 37 -3.43 6.44 -4.63
C ALA A 37 -3.47 6.74 -3.12
N THR A 38 -3.46 5.70 -2.28
CA THR A 38 -3.37 5.85 -0.83
C THR A 38 -2.03 6.47 -0.42
N VAL A 39 -0.91 6.01 -0.98
CA VAL A 39 0.42 6.58 -0.72
C VAL A 39 0.47 8.05 -1.14
N ALA A 40 -0.01 8.38 -2.34
CA ALA A 40 -0.09 9.76 -2.83
C ALA A 40 -1.00 10.65 -1.96
N SER A 41 -2.00 10.09 -1.27
CA SER A 41 -2.81 10.88 -0.32
C SER A 41 -2.08 11.21 0.99
N VAL A 42 -1.03 10.45 1.33
CA VAL A 42 -0.21 10.67 2.54
C VAL A 42 0.91 11.69 2.28
N PHE A 43 1.42 11.76 1.05
CA PHE A 43 2.51 12.65 0.66
C PHE A 43 2.00 13.74 -0.31
N PRO A 44 2.04 15.03 0.06
CA PRO A 44 1.61 16.15 -0.79
C PRO A 44 2.54 16.43 -1.97
#